data_AF-A0ABD6ASW5-F1
#
_entry.id   AF-A0ABD6ASW5-F1
#
_cell.length_a   1.000
_cell.length_b   1.000
_cell.length_c   1.000
_cell.angle_alpha   90.00
_cell.angle_beta   90.00
_cell.angle_gamma   90.00
#
_symmetry.space_group_name_H-M   'P 1'
#
loop_
_entity.id
_entity.type
_entity.pdbx_description
1 polymer ?
#
loop_
_entity_poly.entity_id
_entity_poly.type
_entity_poly.pdbx_seq_one_letter_code
_entity_poly.pdbx_strand_id
1 'polypeptide(L)'
;MPRPPTTTTGRAIAVVVCLLLSTVAVAGAVPVSIDSVEFSGDGVIATDNGVTYVAAWQTQTITVGLSGGDTVQVCAQLGAGDDARDLSCSRTAGGGSVSLRVSDWGETTGEQTLTVVARNNSGTVDSVTRTVRVLAPGGDVDEDGLSNQAEAQRGTNMVSPDTDGDGLTDGSEVNVHGSNATNPDTDGDGLNDGDEVSTENSPQTDPTNPDTDGDGIEDGREQTSLGTNPADEDTDGDGLADGEEIVNGSDGYETDPTNEDSDGDGLTDGQEVNNYETDPTDRDTDDDGIPDGLEVSEENGYVTNPTNPDTDDDGLRDGEELNNYETNPTKPDTDGDGIPDGQEVEQGSDPAEGVGNTGLDVNGLPMVLGLLVAYALLVGAIIWVGRTRDDAPAAPEHVPTDGGSDGGETVAATPEPMTNEDRIRQMLDANDGRIRQADIVEQTDWSKSKVSRLLSKMEADGEVRKISIGRENLIARPGDEPESARSPFEEQS
;
A
#
# COMPACT_ATOMS: atom_id res chain seq x y z
N MET A 1 -76.93 88.84 -18.15
CA MET A 1 -78.20 88.61 -18.90
C MET A 1 -78.26 87.13 -19.22
N PRO A 2 -79.41 86.42 -19.16
CA PRO A 2 -80.70 86.73 -18.53
C PRO A 2 -80.82 86.09 -17.10
N ARG A 3 -82.04 85.79 -16.61
CA ARG A 3 -82.43 85.16 -15.32
C ARG A 3 -83.79 84.43 -15.50
N PRO A 4 -84.38 83.73 -14.48
CA PRO A 4 -83.87 82.65 -13.63
C PRO A 4 -84.55 81.29 -14.00
N PRO A 5 -85.63 80.69 -13.40
CA PRO A 5 -86.37 80.89 -12.13
C PRO A 5 -86.56 79.65 -11.20
N THR A 6 -86.83 79.94 -9.91
CA THR A 6 -87.64 79.24 -8.87
C THR A 6 -87.81 77.71 -8.76
N THR A 7 -87.54 77.25 -7.53
CA THR A 7 -88.11 76.14 -6.74
C THR A 7 -89.61 75.82 -6.93
N THR A 8 -90.02 74.56 -6.68
CA THR A 8 -91.06 74.16 -5.69
C THR A 8 -91.11 72.63 -5.50
N THR A 9 -91.46 72.16 -4.29
CA THR A 9 -91.54 70.75 -3.89
C THR A 9 -92.83 70.06 -4.36
N GLY A 10 -92.77 68.78 -4.74
CA GLY A 10 -93.95 67.94 -4.98
C GLY A 10 -93.73 66.49 -4.55
N ARG A 11 -94.50 66.00 -3.57
CA ARG A 11 -94.56 64.58 -3.20
C ARG A 11 -95.59 63.86 -4.08
N ALA A 12 -95.19 62.80 -4.76
CA ALA A 12 -96.10 61.83 -5.36
C ALA A 12 -95.81 60.44 -4.77
N ILE A 13 -96.81 59.81 -4.16
CA ILE A 13 -96.69 58.44 -3.64
C ILE A 13 -97.10 57.49 -4.75
N ALA A 14 -96.13 56.77 -5.32
CA ALA A 14 -96.40 55.67 -6.25
C ALA A 14 -96.53 54.36 -5.47
N VAL A 15 -97.72 53.77 -5.47
CA VAL A 15 -97.95 52.43 -4.89
C VAL A 15 -97.42 51.40 -5.87
N VAL A 16 -96.23 50.86 -5.60
CA VAL A 16 -95.65 49.75 -6.38
C VAL A 16 -96.28 48.45 -5.90
N VAL A 17 -96.93 47.73 -6.82
CA VAL A 17 -97.54 46.42 -6.54
C VAL A 17 -96.43 45.37 -6.44
N CYS A 18 -96.24 44.78 -5.25
CA CYS A 18 -95.34 43.65 -5.06
C CYS A 18 -95.89 42.38 -5.72
N LEU A 19 -95.57 42.18 -7.00
CA LEU A 19 -95.64 40.87 -7.62
C LEU A 19 -94.54 39.99 -7.03
N LEU A 20 -94.93 39.01 -6.20
CA LEU A 20 -94.04 37.98 -5.66
C LEU A 20 -93.65 36.98 -6.76
N LEU A 21 -92.73 37.38 -7.62
CA LEU A 21 -91.99 36.47 -8.50
C LEU A 21 -91.13 35.57 -7.62
N SER A 22 -91.68 34.40 -7.27
CA SER A 22 -91.00 33.36 -6.53
C SER A 22 -89.98 32.68 -7.45
N THR A 23 -88.82 33.32 -7.63
CA THR A 23 -87.67 32.74 -8.33
C THR A 23 -87.19 31.51 -7.55
N VAL A 24 -87.60 30.33 -7.99
CA VAL A 24 -86.98 29.08 -7.55
C VAL A 24 -85.55 29.11 -8.07
N ALA A 25 -84.62 29.48 -7.18
CA ALA A 25 -83.20 29.29 -7.43
C ALA A 25 -82.95 27.79 -7.47
N VAL A 26 -82.91 27.22 -8.67
CA VAL A 26 -82.32 25.90 -8.87
C VAL A 26 -80.84 26.08 -8.52
N ALA A 27 -80.43 25.48 -7.40
CA ALA A 27 -79.02 25.32 -7.10
C ALA A 27 -78.44 24.44 -8.22
N GLY A 28 -77.71 25.04 -9.15
CA GLY A 28 -76.94 24.27 -10.12
C GLY A 28 -75.93 23.41 -9.36
N ALA A 29 -75.88 22.12 -9.68
CA ALA A 29 -74.82 21.26 -9.16
C ALA A 29 -73.47 21.88 -9.55
N VAL A 30 -72.56 22.02 -8.58
CA VAL A 30 -71.19 22.43 -8.89
C VAL A 30 -70.56 21.27 -9.66
N PRO A 31 -70.19 21.46 -10.94
CA PRO A 31 -69.62 20.38 -11.74
C PRO A 31 -68.33 19.89 -11.07
N VAL A 32 -68.10 18.58 -11.15
CA VAL A 32 -66.90 17.98 -10.56
C VAL A 32 -65.73 18.17 -11.50
N SER A 33 -64.64 18.74 -10.98
CA SER A 33 -63.36 18.92 -11.68
C SER A 33 -62.22 18.24 -10.91
N ILE A 34 -61.13 17.93 -11.60
CA ILE A 34 -59.92 17.33 -11.04
C ILE A 34 -58.89 18.45 -10.77
N ASP A 35 -58.67 18.77 -9.50
CA ASP A 35 -57.78 19.87 -9.09
C ASP A 35 -56.31 19.47 -9.10
N SER A 36 -55.99 18.20 -8.73
CA SER A 36 -54.64 17.66 -8.73
C SER A 36 -54.59 16.17 -9.05
N VAL A 37 -53.43 15.72 -9.53
CA VAL A 37 -53.08 14.30 -9.74
C VAL A 37 -51.61 14.15 -9.31
N GLU A 38 -51.40 13.40 -8.25
CA GLU A 38 -50.12 13.21 -7.56
C GLU A 38 -49.80 11.71 -7.44
N PHE A 39 -48.54 11.32 -7.67
CA PHE A 39 -48.06 9.95 -7.55
C PHE A 39 -47.29 9.79 -6.23
N SER A 40 -47.41 8.64 -5.57
CA SER A 40 -46.80 8.39 -4.25
C SER A 40 -46.65 6.91 -3.93
N GLY A 41 -45.73 6.57 -3.01
CA GLY A 41 -45.45 5.19 -2.57
C GLY A 41 -44.38 4.51 -3.42
N ASP A 42 -43.90 3.37 -2.91
CA ASP A 42 -42.64 2.73 -3.29
C ASP A 42 -42.45 2.51 -4.80
N GLY A 43 -43.52 2.21 -5.54
CA GLY A 43 -43.49 2.04 -7.00
C GLY A 43 -43.37 3.33 -7.83
N VAL A 44 -43.02 4.47 -7.21
CA VAL A 44 -42.75 5.75 -7.87
C VAL A 44 -41.28 6.09 -7.66
N ILE A 45 -40.50 5.98 -8.74
CA ILE A 45 -39.05 6.07 -8.71
C ILE A 45 -38.61 7.54 -8.75
N ALA A 46 -38.98 8.24 -9.82
CA ALA A 46 -38.58 9.63 -10.06
C ALA A 46 -39.71 10.42 -10.72
N THR A 47 -39.56 11.75 -10.79
CA THR A 47 -40.36 12.59 -11.71
C THR A 47 -39.48 13.72 -12.24
N ASP A 48 -39.02 13.55 -13.47
CA ASP A 48 -38.23 14.54 -14.20
C ASP A 48 -39.02 15.09 -15.40
N ASN A 49 -38.82 16.38 -15.72
CA ASN A 49 -39.38 17.09 -16.87
C ASN A 49 -40.92 16.92 -17.11
N GLY A 50 -41.67 16.48 -16.09
CA GLY A 50 -43.10 16.21 -16.15
C GLY A 50 -43.50 14.76 -16.48
N VAL A 51 -42.52 13.86 -16.60
CA VAL A 51 -42.69 12.40 -16.73
C VAL A 51 -42.45 11.74 -15.38
N THR A 52 -43.43 10.96 -14.89
CA THR A 52 -43.25 10.16 -13.65
C THR A 52 -42.78 8.75 -13.99
N TYR A 53 -41.66 8.34 -13.40
CA TYR A 53 -41.05 7.01 -13.56
C TYR A 53 -41.66 6.06 -12.53
N VAL A 54 -42.13 4.89 -12.98
CA VAL A 54 -42.89 3.95 -12.14
C VAL A 54 -42.47 2.51 -12.37
N ALA A 55 -42.18 1.80 -11.28
CA ALA A 55 -41.77 0.40 -11.31
C ALA A 55 -42.96 -0.53 -11.60
N ALA A 56 -42.88 -1.36 -12.65
CA ALA A 56 -43.97 -2.28 -12.98
C ALA A 56 -44.25 -3.36 -11.91
N TRP A 57 -43.24 -3.65 -11.07
CA TRP A 57 -43.25 -4.72 -10.06
C TRP A 57 -43.66 -4.28 -8.65
N GLN A 58 -43.87 -2.98 -8.42
CA GLN A 58 -44.26 -2.41 -7.14
C GLN A 58 -45.67 -1.83 -7.15
N THR A 59 -46.11 -1.26 -6.02
CA THR A 59 -47.41 -0.62 -5.88
C THR A 59 -47.24 0.87 -5.67
N GLN A 60 -47.96 1.65 -6.48
CA GLN A 60 -48.03 3.11 -6.38
C GLN A 60 -49.46 3.57 -6.13
N THR A 61 -49.58 4.71 -5.45
CA THR A 61 -50.84 5.35 -5.10
C THR A 61 -50.95 6.67 -5.85
N ILE A 62 -51.91 6.75 -6.77
CA ILE A 62 -52.29 7.97 -7.47
C ILE A 62 -53.34 8.67 -6.62
N THR A 63 -53.01 9.81 -6.02
CA THR A 63 -53.97 10.64 -5.28
C THR A 63 -54.53 11.72 -6.20
N VAL A 64 -55.85 11.82 -6.24
CA VAL A 64 -56.59 12.73 -7.12
C VAL A 64 -57.39 13.71 -6.27
N GLY A 65 -57.10 15.01 -6.40
CA GLY A 65 -57.88 16.09 -5.80
C GLY A 65 -59.13 16.41 -6.62
N LEU A 66 -60.27 16.67 -5.96
CA LEU A 66 -61.56 16.93 -6.60
C LEU A 66 -62.29 18.12 -5.96
N SER A 67 -62.90 18.95 -6.81
CA SER A 67 -63.81 20.03 -6.41
C SER A 67 -65.15 19.92 -7.14
N GLY A 68 -66.27 20.03 -6.41
CA GLY A 68 -67.61 19.74 -6.94
C GLY A 68 -68.58 19.18 -5.90
N GLY A 69 -69.79 18.80 -6.35
CA GLY A 69 -70.87 18.33 -5.47
C GLY A 69 -71.41 16.91 -5.74
N ASP A 70 -71.29 16.38 -6.95
CA ASP A 70 -71.88 15.10 -7.34
C ASP A 70 -70.99 13.90 -6.97
N THR A 71 -71.58 12.71 -6.80
CA THR A 71 -70.82 11.46 -6.64
C THR A 71 -70.27 11.00 -7.98
N VAL A 72 -68.96 10.75 -8.04
CA VAL A 72 -68.24 10.32 -9.26
C VAL A 72 -67.49 9.01 -9.03
N GLN A 73 -67.25 8.29 -10.11
CA GLN A 73 -66.26 7.23 -10.19
C GLN A 73 -65.02 7.79 -10.88
N VAL A 74 -63.90 7.84 -10.16
CA VAL A 74 -62.60 8.25 -10.71
C VAL A 74 -61.83 6.98 -11.07
N CYS A 75 -61.28 6.94 -12.29
CA CYS A 75 -60.47 5.84 -12.79
C CYS A 75 -59.15 6.37 -13.34
N ALA A 76 -58.04 5.68 -13.07
CA ALA A 76 -56.79 5.87 -13.80
C ALA A 76 -56.78 4.93 -15.02
N GLN A 77 -56.57 5.47 -16.21
CA GLN A 77 -56.59 4.73 -17.48
C GLN A 77 -55.23 4.76 -18.17
N LEU A 78 -54.84 3.66 -18.79
CA LEU A 78 -53.81 3.64 -19.84
C LEU A 78 -54.44 3.84 -21.21
N GLY A 79 -53.75 4.58 -22.07
CA GLY A 79 -54.14 4.80 -23.46
C GLY A 79 -55.28 5.80 -23.63
N ALA A 80 -55.91 5.78 -24.81
CA ALA A 80 -56.96 6.72 -25.18
C ALA A 80 -57.98 6.08 -26.13
N GLY A 81 -59.20 6.62 -26.17
CA GLY A 81 -60.28 6.12 -27.02
C GLY A 81 -60.90 4.81 -26.50
N ASP A 82 -61.39 3.98 -27.43
CA ASP A 82 -62.13 2.75 -27.12
C ASP A 82 -61.24 1.63 -26.55
N ASP A 83 -59.92 1.69 -26.75
CA ASP A 83 -58.94 0.72 -26.26
C ASP A 83 -58.39 1.02 -24.84
N ALA A 84 -58.91 2.07 -24.17
CA ALA A 84 -58.35 2.56 -22.91
C ALA A 84 -58.65 1.63 -21.70
N ARG A 85 -57.60 1.05 -21.10
CA ARG A 85 -57.68 0.14 -19.94
C ARG A 85 -57.79 0.91 -18.63
N ASP A 86 -58.90 0.77 -17.90
CA ASP A 86 -58.99 1.16 -16.49
C ASP A 86 -58.01 0.30 -15.66
N LEU A 87 -56.98 0.91 -15.07
CA LEU A 87 -56.01 0.25 -14.15
C LEU A 87 -56.58 0.13 -12.73
N SER A 88 -57.21 1.20 -12.25
CA SER A 88 -57.78 1.28 -10.91
C SER A 88 -58.89 2.31 -10.87
N CYS A 89 -59.98 1.99 -10.17
CA CYS A 89 -61.16 2.83 -10.06
C CYS A 89 -61.65 2.88 -8.62
N SER A 90 -62.11 4.06 -8.18
CA SER A 90 -62.79 4.25 -6.90
C SER A 90 -63.98 5.19 -7.05
N ARG A 91 -64.99 5.03 -6.19
CA ARG A 91 -66.20 5.88 -6.16
C ARG A 91 -66.18 6.76 -4.94
N THR A 92 -66.28 8.06 -5.15
CA THR A 92 -66.14 9.09 -4.12
C THR A 92 -67.16 10.22 -4.32
N ALA A 93 -67.31 11.08 -3.32
CA ALA A 93 -67.92 12.39 -3.54
C ALA A 93 -66.96 13.25 -4.36
N GLY A 94 -67.47 14.04 -5.29
CA GLY A 94 -66.67 14.93 -6.16
C GLY A 94 -66.08 16.15 -5.47
N GLY A 95 -65.84 16.08 -4.16
CA GLY A 95 -65.21 17.11 -3.35
C GLY A 95 -64.34 16.47 -2.28
N GLY A 96 -63.04 16.78 -2.26
CA GLY A 96 -62.05 16.16 -1.38
C GLY A 96 -60.92 15.52 -2.18
N SER A 97 -60.47 14.32 -1.79
CA SER A 97 -59.50 13.54 -2.55
C SER A 97 -59.85 12.05 -2.59
N VAL A 98 -59.28 11.33 -3.56
CA VAL A 98 -59.39 9.88 -3.67
C VAL A 98 -58.05 9.27 -4.09
N SER A 99 -57.65 8.20 -3.41
CA SER A 99 -56.42 7.47 -3.70
C SER A 99 -56.75 6.21 -4.49
N LEU A 100 -56.14 6.07 -5.67
CA LEU A 100 -56.20 4.90 -6.54
C LEU A 100 -54.89 4.12 -6.39
N ARG A 101 -54.96 2.91 -5.85
CA ARG A 101 -53.81 1.99 -5.84
C ARG A 101 -53.71 1.28 -7.18
N VAL A 102 -52.52 1.27 -7.76
CA VAL A 102 -52.17 0.52 -8.97
C VAL A 102 -50.99 -0.37 -8.62
N SER A 103 -51.09 -1.65 -8.97
CA SER A 103 -50.10 -2.70 -8.64
C SER A 103 -50.03 -3.79 -9.74
N ASP A 104 -50.55 -3.47 -10.92
CA ASP A 104 -50.63 -4.33 -12.09
C ASP A 104 -50.67 -3.44 -13.33
N TRP A 105 -49.53 -3.32 -14.01
CA TRP A 105 -49.44 -2.67 -15.32
C TRP A 105 -49.65 -3.67 -16.47
N GLY A 106 -49.73 -4.97 -16.19
CA GLY A 106 -49.59 -6.05 -17.18
C GLY A 106 -48.26 -5.97 -17.92
N GLU A 107 -48.22 -6.42 -19.17
CA GLU A 107 -47.07 -6.34 -20.09
C GLU A 107 -46.75 -4.90 -20.58
N THR A 108 -47.16 -3.86 -19.84
CA THR A 108 -47.01 -2.46 -20.26
C THR A 108 -45.68 -1.89 -19.77
N THR A 109 -44.84 -1.42 -20.68
CA THR A 109 -43.52 -0.80 -20.38
C THR A 109 -43.31 0.47 -21.22
N GLY A 110 -42.24 1.21 -20.95
CA GLY A 110 -41.86 2.42 -21.70
C GLY A 110 -42.74 3.63 -21.42
N GLU A 111 -42.69 4.65 -22.28
CA GLU A 111 -43.53 5.84 -22.15
C GLU A 111 -45.02 5.53 -22.40
N GLN A 112 -45.87 5.95 -21.47
CA GLN A 112 -47.30 5.70 -21.48
C GLN A 112 -48.11 6.97 -21.20
N THR A 113 -49.21 7.13 -21.94
CA THR A 113 -50.23 8.14 -21.65
C THR A 113 -51.17 7.61 -20.58
N LEU A 114 -51.09 8.17 -19.38
CA LEU A 114 -52.01 7.89 -18.28
C LEU A 114 -53.08 8.99 -18.19
N THR A 115 -54.35 8.64 -18.27
CA THR A 115 -55.46 9.61 -18.11
C THR A 115 -56.28 9.27 -16.88
N VAL A 116 -56.34 10.20 -15.92
CA VAL A 116 -57.27 10.14 -14.79
C VAL A 116 -58.61 10.73 -15.25
N VAL A 117 -59.68 9.94 -15.17
CA VAL A 117 -61.02 10.30 -15.67
C VAL A 117 -62.04 10.23 -14.55
N ALA A 118 -62.76 11.33 -14.31
CA ALA A 118 -63.93 11.37 -13.45
C ALA A 118 -65.19 11.11 -14.29
N ARG A 119 -66.00 10.11 -13.90
CA ARG A 119 -67.22 9.69 -14.59
C ARG A 119 -68.44 9.75 -13.68
N ASN A 120 -69.60 10.14 -14.22
CA ASN A 120 -70.91 10.02 -13.58
C ASN A 120 -71.90 9.23 -14.47
N ASN A 121 -73.19 9.18 -14.09
CA ASN A 121 -74.23 8.44 -14.83
C ASN A 121 -74.53 8.99 -16.24
N SER A 122 -73.95 10.12 -16.64
CA SER A 122 -74.12 10.75 -17.96
C SER A 122 -72.85 10.72 -18.82
N GLY A 123 -71.72 10.21 -18.29
CA GLY A 123 -70.44 10.10 -19.01
C GLY A 123 -69.25 10.62 -18.20
N THR A 124 -68.15 10.92 -18.89
CA THR A 124 -67.03 11.68 -18.32
C THR A 124 -67.48 13.09 -17.97
N VAL A 125 -67.09 13.57 -16.79
CA VAL A 125 -67.31 14.97 -16.35
C VAL A 125 -66.03 15.81 -16.42
N ASP A 126 -64.88 15.21 -16.15
CA ASP A 126 -63.56 15.83 -16.28
C ASP A 126 -62.48 14.74 -16.47
N SER A 127 -61.32 15.12 -17.03
CA SER A 127 -60.20 14.22 -17.27
C SER A 127 -58.85 14.94 -17.36
N VAL A 128 -57.83 14.46 -16.66
CA VAL A 128 -56.47 15.00 -16.65
C VAL A 128 -55.48 13.92 -17.10
N THR A 129 -54.60 14.26 -18.04
CA THR A 129 -53.57 13.38 -18.58
C THR A 129 -52.19 13.67 -17.97
N ARG A 130 -51.39 12.62 -17.82
CA ARG A 130 -49.98 12.61 -17.38
C ARG A 130 -49.19 11.64 -18.25
N THR A 131 -47.92 11.94 -18.47
CA THR A 131 -46.97 10.99 -19.06
C THR A 131 -46.28 10.22 -17.94
N VAL A 132 -46.18 8.89 -18.07
CA VAL A 132 -45.45 8.04 -17.13
C VAL A 132 -44.52 7.10 -17.89
N ARG A 133 -43.30 6.86 -17.40
CA ARG A 133 -42.39 5.83 -17.96
C ARG A 133 -42.49 4.59 -17.07
N VAL A 134 -43.09 3.53 -17.59
CA VAL A 134 -43.29 2.27 -16.87
C VAL A 134 -42.06 1.39 -17.06
N LEU A 135 -41.33 1.20 -15.97
CA LEU A 135 -40.05 0.51 -15.95
C LEU A 135 -40.25 -1.01 -15.87
N ALA A 136 -39.41 -1.77 -16.56
CA ALA A 136 -39.40 -3.23 -16.52
C ALA A 136 -38.34 -3.72 -15.53
N PRO A 137 -38.55 -4.83 -14.78
CA PRO A 137 -37.57 -5.29 -13.78
C PRO A 137 -36.20 -5.61 -14.38
N GLY A 138 -36.18 -6.34 -15.51
CA GLY A 138 -34.99 -6.60 -16.31
C GLY A 138 -34.81 -5.61 -17.46
N GLY A 139 -35.27 -4.38 -17.27
CA GLY A 139 -34.88 -3.24 -18.10
C GLY A 139 -33.69 -2.51 -17.48
N ASP A 140 -33.15 -1.61 -18.27
CA ASP A 140 -32.10 -0.63 -18.01
C ASP A 140 -32.66 0.69 -18.62
N VAL A 141 -32.46 1.84 -17.98
CA VAL A 141 -33.24 3.07 -18.22
C VAL A 141 -32.38 4.33 -18.45
N ASP A 142 -31.18 4.30 -17.88
CA ASP A 142 -30.04 5.23 -17.88
C ASP A 142 -28.97 4.78 -18.91
N GLU A 143 -28.95 3.48 -19.23
CA GLU A 143 -28.04 2.80 -20.17
C GLU A 143 -26.62 2.58 -19.61
N ASP A 144 -26.50 2.31 -18.30
CA ASP A 144 -25.25 2.07 -17.55
C ASP A 144 -24.81 0.58 -17.53
N GLY A 145 -25.74 -0.35 -17.80
CA GLY A 145 -25.51 -1.81 -17.74
C GLY A 145 -26.00 -2.49 -16.46
N LEU A 146 -26.47 -1.76 -15.46
CA LEU A 146 -27.22 -2.30 -14.33
C LEU A 146 -28.71 -2.43 -14.72
N SER A 147 -29.47 -3.23 -13.98
CA SER A 147 -30.91 -3.42 -14.27
C SER A 147 -31.76 -2.83 -13.17
N ASN A 148 -32.92 -2.28 -13.52
CA ASN A 148 -33.84 -1.59 -12.62
C ASN A 148 -34.22 -2.44 -11.39
N GLN A 149 -34.26 -3.76 -11.52
CA GLN A 149 -34.47 -4.66 -10.38
C GLN A 149 -33.22 -4.86 -9.50
N ALA A 150 -32.00 -4.79 -10.05
CA ALA A 150 -30.74 -4.87 -9.32
C ALA A 150 -30.45 -3.54 -8.58
N GLU A 151 -30.62 -2.41 -9.25
CA GLU A 151 -30.56 -1.06 -8.67
C GLU A 151 -31.51 -0.96 -7.46
N ALA A 152 -32.78 -1.33 -7.64
CA ALA A 152 -33.79 -1.39 -6.57
C ALA A 152 -33.49 -2.38 -5.44
N GLN A 153 -32.49 -3.27 -5.58
CA GLN A 153 -32.00 -4.16 -4.53
C GLN A 153 -30.74 -3.63 -3.83
N ARG A 154 -29.92 -2.85 -4.53
CA ARG A 154 -28.70 -2.24 -4.00
C ARG A 154 -28.95 -0.88 -3.34
N GLY A 155 -29.97 -0.16 -3.80
CA GLY A 155 -30.32 1.19 -3.32
C GLY A 155 -29.91 2.31 -4.26
N THR A 156 -29.43 1.96 -5.46
CA THR A 156 -28.91 2.90 -6.47
C THR A 156 -30.04 3.52 -7.31
N ASN A 157 -29.71 4.47 -8.18
CA ASN A 157 -30.65 5.46 -8.70
C ASN A 157 -31.07 5.22 -10.17
N MET A 158 -32.21 4.52 -10.36
CA MET A 158 -32.95 4.22 -11.63
C MET A 158 -33.38 5.39 -12.54
N VAL A 159 -32.66 6.52 -12.53
CA VAL A 159 -32.64 7.58 -13.55
C VAL A 159 -31.28 8.31 -13.65
N SER A 160 -30.20 7.77 -13.07
CA SER A 160 -28.84 8.34 -13.03
C SER A 160 -27.83 7.20 -13.08
N PRO A 161 -26.96 7.11 -14.11
CA PRO A 161 -26.02 5.99 -14.28
C PRO A 161 -24.86 5.97 -13.27
N ASP A 162 -24.89 6.88 -12.31
CA ASP A 162 -23.89 7.26 -11.33
C ASP A 162 -24.72 7.80 -10.14
N THR A 163 -24.58 7.19 -8.97
CA THR A 163 -25.46 7.37 -7.81
C THR A 163 -24.89 8.28 -6.72
N ASP A 164 -23.58 8.21 -6.45
CA ASP A 164 -22.89 8.99 -5.41
C ASP A 164 -22.04 10.14 -5.97
N GLY A 165 -21.62 10.08 -7.23
CA GLY A 165 -21.04 11.20 -7.98
C GLY A 165 -19.52 11.18 -8.12
N ASP A 166 -18.88 10.01 -8.02
CA ASP A 166 -17.42 9.85 -8.16
C ASP A 166 -16.92 9.97 -9.61
N GLY A 167 -17.73 9.53 -10.59
CA GLY A 167 -17.41 9.50 -12.01
C GLY A 167 -17.30 8.10 -12.61
N LEU A 168 -17.39 7.05 -11.79
CA LEU A 168 -17.67 5.69 -12.24
C LEU A 168 -19.19 5.55 -12.49
N THR A 169 -19.65 4.34 -12.84
CA THR A 169 -21.09 4.10 -13.07
C THR A 169 -21.55 2.89 -12.28
N ASP A 170 -22.77 2.93 -11.75
CA ASP A 170 -23.33 1.87 -10.88
C ASP A 170 -23.10 0.46 -11.46
N GLY A 171 -23.33 0.31 -12.77
CA GLY A 171 -23.17 -0.92 -13.53
C GLY A 171 -21.72 -1.32 -13.85
N SER A 172 -20.76 -0.40 -13.79
CA SER A 172 -19.33 -0.73 -13.88
C SER A 172 -18.83 -1.24 -12.53
N GLU A 173 -19.09 -0.50 -11.45
CA GLU A 173 -18.76 -0.90 -10.08
C GLU A 173 -19.32 -2.30 -9.78
N VAL A 174 -20.62 -2.49 -9.98
CA VAL A 174 -21.33 -3.72 -9.60
C VAL A 174 -20.95 -4.95 -10.44
N ASN A 175 -20.54 -4.76 -11.70
CA ASN A 175 -20.30 -5.88 -12.64
C ASN A 175 -18.83 -6.05 -13.08
N VAL A 176 -17.95 -5.08 -12.84
CA VAL A 176 -16.55 -5.06 -13.28
C VAL A 176 -15.60 -4.99 -12.08
N HIS A 177 -15.71 -3.96 -11.24
CA HIS A 177 -14.75 -3.68 -10.17
C HIS A 177 -15.07 -4.41 -8.85
N GLY A 178 -16.36 -4.58 -8.54
CA GLY A 178 -16.84 -5.21 -7.32
C GLY A 178 -17.18 -4.22 -6.19
N SER A 179 -16.95 -2.93 -6.42
CA SER A 179 -17.11 -1.84 -5.47
C SER A 179 -18.59 -1.39 -5.28
N ASN A 180 -18.84 -0.27 -4.60
CA ASN A 180 -20.13 0.01 -3.95
C ASN A 180 -20.79 1.36 -4.30
N ALA A 181 -21.58 1.34 -5.37
CA ALA A 181 -22.45 2.37 -6.01
C ALA A 181 -23.47 3.13 -5.14
N THR A 182 -23.10 3.47 -3.92
CA THR A 182 -23.80 4.29 -2.92
C THR A 182 -22.81 4.99 -1.96
N ASN A 183 -21.51 4.91 -2.23
CA ASN A 183 -20.39 5.25 -1.36
C ASN A 183 -19.10 5.39 -2.21
N PRO A 184 -18.66 6.61 -2.54
CA PRO A 184 -17.69 6.91 -3.61
C PRO A 184 -16.21 6.63 -3.24
N ASP A 185 -15.98 5.84 -2.20
CA ASP A 185 -14.70 5.62 -1.50
C ASP A 185 -14.89 4.28 -0.76
N THR A 186 -14.78 3.17 -1.49
CA THR A 186 -15.38 1.88 -1.11
C THR A 186 -14.70 1.17 0.06
N ASP A 187 -13.38 1.25 0.20
CA ASP A 187 -12.63 0.65 1.31
C ASP A 187 -12.21 1.64 2.40
N GLY A 188 -12.04 2.92 2.07
CA GLY A 188 -11.83 4.01 3.03
C GLY A 188 -10.43 4.62 3.05
N ASP A 189 -9.62 4.43 2.00
CA ASP A 189 -8.23 4.93 1.90
C ASP A 189 -8.15 6.48 1.73
N GLY A 190 -9.16 7.07 1.06
CA GLY A 190 -9.25 8.49 0.76
C GLY A 190 -9.10 8.87 -0.73
N LEU A 191 -8.98 7.91 -1.65
CA LEU A 191 -9.25 8.08 -3.08
C LEU A 191 -10.77 8.00 -3.35
N ASN A 192 -11.17 7.95 -4.62
CA ASN A 192 -12.54 7.65 -5.03
C ASN A 192 -12.52 6.53 -6.07
N ASP A 193 -13.46 5.58 -6.02
CA ASP A 193 -13.47 4.39 -6.88
C ASP A 193 -13.22 4.72 -8.39
N GLY A 194 -13.82 5.81 -8.88
CA GLY A 194 -13.71 6.32 -10.24
C GLY A 194 -12.41 7.07 -10.59
N ASP A 195 -11.70 7.63 -9.62
CA ASP A 195 -10.37 8.21 -9.80
C ASP A 195 -9.31 7.10 -9.98
N GLU A 196 -9.40 6.08 -9.14
CA GLU A 196 -8.53 4.90 -9.08
C GLU A 196 -8.51 4.09 -10.38
N VAL A 197 -9.71 3.75 -10.89
CA VAL A 197 -9.86 2.93 -12.10
C VAL A 197 -9.73 3.74 -13.39
N SER A 198 -9.53 5.06 -13.29
CA SER A 198 -9.39 5.94 -14.45
C SER A 198 -8.09 5.64 -15.20
N THR A 199 -8.08 5.91 -16.52
CA THR A 199 -6.87 5.73 -17.36
C THR A 199 -6.12 7.04 -17.62
N GLU A 200 -6.48 8.11 -16.91
CA GLU A 200 -5.86 9.44 -17.03
C GLU A 200 -5.12 9.82 -15.72
N ASN A 201 -5.57 9.30 -14.57
CA ASN A 201 -4.72 9.11 -13.40
C ASN A 201 -3.84 7.85 -13.64
N SER A 202 -2.64 7.84 -13.08
CA SER A 202 -1.69 6.72 -13.12
C SER A 202 -0.78 6.85 -11.90
N PRO A 203 -0.56 5.80 -11.08
CA PRO A 203 -1.00 4.40 -11.24
C PRO A 203 -2.53 4.19 -11.19
N GLN A 204 -2.96 2.95 -11.41
CA GLN A 204 -4.33 2.49 -11.21
C GLN A 204 -4.35 1.50 -10.04
N THR A 205 -5.28 1.67 -9.12
CA THR A 205 -5.44 0.89 -7.87
C THR A 205 -6.67 -0.02 -7.93
N ASP A 206 -6.89 -0.85 -6.90
CA ASP A 206 -8.10 -1.69 -6.76
C ASP A 206 -9.07 -1.06 -5.72
N PRO A 207 -10.24 -0.52 -6.12
CA PRO A 207 -11.19 0.21 -5.25
C PRO A 207 -11.97 -0.71 -4.30
N THR A 208 -11.35 -1.81 -3.88
CA THR A 208 -11.82 -2.75 -2.86
C THR A 208 -10.70 -3.22 -1.93
N ASN A 209 -9.50 -2.66 -2.06
CA ASN A 209 -8.28 -3.03 -1.36
C ASN A 209 -7.36 -1.79 -1.17
N PRO A 210 -7.34 -1.17 0.03
CA PRO A 210 -6.79 0.18 0.28
C PRO A 210 -5.25 0.24 0.39
N ASP A 211 -4.55 -0.74 -0.18
CA ASP A 211 -3.13 -1.10 0.01
C ASP A 211 -2.77 -2.03 -1.17
N THR A 212 -2.63 -1.46 -2.38
CA THR A 212 -2.75 -2.17 -3.67
C THR A 212 -1.60 -3.13 -3.99
N ASP A 213 -0.35 -2.75 -3.72
CA ASP A 213 0.82 -3.63 -3.89
C ASP A 213 1.11 -4.47 -2.64
N GLY A 214 0.81 -3.95 -1.44
CA GLY A 214 0.89 -4.66 -0.17
C GLY A 214 2.08 -4.28 0.71
N ASP A 215 2.70 -3.11 0.48
CA ASP A 215 3.85 -2.63 1.26
C ASP A 215 3.48 -2.26 2.73
N GLY A 216 2.22 -1.86 2.96
CA GLY A 216 1.67 -1.45 4.25
C GLY A 216 1.37 0.04 4.42
N ILE A 217 1.40 0.84 3.34
CA ILE A 217 0.84 2.18 3.26
C ILE A 217 -0.65 2.07 2.82
N GLU A 218 -1.34 3.21 2.69
CA GLU A 218 -2.71 3.30 2.18
C GLU A 218 -2.63 4.10 0.86
N ASP A 219 -3.20 3.61 -0.25
CA ASP A 219 -2.98 4.15 -1.62
C ASP A 219 -3.19 5.69 -1.71
N GLY A 220 -4.25 6.18 -1.09
CA GLY A 220 -4.59 7.60 -1.00
C GLY A 220 -3.65 8.40 -0.10
N ARG A 221 -2.99 7.78 0.88
CA ARG A 221 -1.91 8.43 1.65
C ARG A 221 -0.69 8.62 0.77
N GLU A 222 -0.31 7.63 -0.01
CA GLU A 222 0.82 7.71 -0.94
C GLU A 222 0.66 8.88 -1.91
N GLN A 223 -0.40 8.81 -2.74
CA GLN A 223 -0.64 9.76 -3.81
C GLN A 223 -0.84 11.20 -3.31
N THR A 224 -1.40 11.38 -2.10
CA THR A 224 -1.69 12.73 -1.56
C THR A 224 -0.61 13.32 -0.66
N SER A 225 0.25 12.48 -0.04
CA SER A 225 1.09 12.90 1.09
C SER A 225 2.56 12.50 0.98
N LEU A 226 2.90 11.43 0.26
CA LEU A 226 4.28 10.97 0.08
C LEU A 226 4.78 11.31 -1.33
N GLY A 227 4.01 10.98 -2.36
CA GLY A 227 4.41 11.09 -3.76
C GLY A 227 4.93 9.79 -4.37
N THR A 228 4.84 8.69 -3.61
CA THR A 228 5.10 7.30 -3.99
C THR A 228 4.02 6.77 -4.97
N ASN A 229 4.22 5.53 -5.43
CA ASN A 229 3.50 4.92 -6.53
C ASN A 229 2.71 3.68 -6.05
N PRO A 230 1.42 3.82 -5.62
CA PRO A 230 0.59 2.76 -5.01
C PRO A 230 0.19 1.60 -5.94
N ALA A 231 1.15 1.02 -6.64
CA ALA A 231 1.06 -0.20 -7.46
C ALA A 231 2.45 -0.82 -7.72
N ASP A 232 3.45 -0.48 -6.90
CA ASP A 232 4.89 -0.76 -7.10
C ASP A 232 5.57 -0.67 -5.72
N GLU A 233 5.90 -1.82 -5.12
CA GLU A 233 6.34 -1.98 -3.71
C GLU A 233 7.67 -1.27 -3.33
N ASP A 234 8.28 -0.54 -4.25
CA ASP A 234 9.64 0.03 -4.27
C ASP A 234 9.64 1.15 -5.35
N THR A 235 9.33 2.39 -4.96
CA THR A 235 9.00 3.49 -5.89
C THR A 235 10.19 3.96 -6.72
N ASP A 236 11.40 4.01 -6.15
CA ASP A 236 12.60 4.49 -6.86
C ASP A 236 13.50 3.35 -7.39
N GLY A 237 13.34 2.12 -6.89
CA GLY A 237 13.98 0.91 -7.41
C GLY A 237 15.28 0.51 -6.70
N ASP A 238 15.48 1.02 -5.49
CA ASP A 238 16.63 0.84 -4.61
C ASP A 238 16.72 -0.59 -4.01
N GLY A 239 15.57 -1.20 -3.68
CA GLY A 239 15.47 -2.52 -3.07
C GLY A 239 15.13 -2.56 -1.56
N LEU A 240 14.85 -1.41 -0.95
CA LEU A 240 13.91 -1.29 0.17
C LEU A 240 12.46 -1.35 -0.35
N ALA A 241 11.51 -0.97 0.50
CA ALA A 241 10.10 -0.84 0.14
C ALA A 241 9.55 0.39 0.85
N ASP A 242 8.71 1.18 0.19
CA ASP A 242 8.33 2.52 0.64
C ASP A 242 7.86 2.52 2.11
N GLY A 243 7.06 1.53 2.50
CA GLY A 243 6.52 1.29 3.85
C GLY A 243 7.52 0.80 4.90
N GLU A 244 8.66 0.23 4.50
CA GLU A 244 9.81 -0.09 5.37
C GLU A 244 10.57 1.20 5.72
N GLU A 245 10.70 2.14 4.77
CA GLU A 245 11.43 3.40 4.91
C GLU A 245 10.72 4.45 5.76
N ILE A 246 9.42 4.65 5.55
CA ILE A 246 8.65 5.75 6.18
C ILE A 246 8.33 5.56 7.67
N VAL A 247 8.71 4.42 8.29
CA VAL A 247 8.37 4.09 9.69
C VAL A 247 9.47 3.26 10.38
N ASN A 248 10.56 3.90 10.83
CA ASN A 248 11.59 3.35 11.75
C ASN A 248 11.80 1.83 11.53
N GLY A 249 12.35 1.45 10.37
CA GLY A 249 12.08 0.18 9.66
C GLY A 249 12.39 -1.14 10.37
N SER A 250 12.38 -2.27 9.64
CA SER A 250 12.85 -3.55 10.25
C SER A 250 14.35 -3.53 10.60
N ASP A 251 15.08 -2.59 10.01
CA ASP A 251 16.45 -2.16 10.30
C ASP A 251 16.50 -1.16 11.48
N GLY A 252 15.72 -0.08 11.40
CA GLY A 252 15.64 1.02 12.36
C GLY A 252 15.83 2.42 11.75
N TYR A 253 15.90 2.58 10.43
CA TYR A 253 16.17 3.86 9.75
C TYR A 253 14.86 4.56 9.27
N GLU A 254 14.97 5.81 8.80
CA GLU A 254 13.89 6.56 8.14
C GLU A 254 14.45 7.39 6.95
N THR A 255 14.19 6.94 5.72
CA THR A 255 14.72 7.45 4.44
C THR A 255 13.63 8.15 3.60
N ASP A 256 13.92 8.57 2.36
CA ASP A 256 12.97 9.20 1.42
C ASP A 256 12.66 8.26 0.23
N PRO A 257 11.49 7.58 0.19
CA PRO A 257 11.13 6.53 -0.79
C PRO A 257 10.84 7.08 -2.20
N THR A 258 11.50 8.18 -2.58
CA THR A 258 11.42 8.80 -3.90
C THR A 258 12.81 9.23 -4.39
N ASN A 259 13.88 8.76 -3.72
CA ASN A 259 15.26 9.18 -3.87
C ASN A 259 16.22 8.06 -3.41
N GLU A 260 16.74 7.30 -4.40
CA GLU A 260 17.64 6.13 -4.26
C GLU A 260 18.93 6.32 -3.42
N ASP A 261 19.25 7.49 -2.88
CA ASP A 261 20.51 7.84 -2.20
C ASP A 261 20.25 9.00 -1.23
N SER A 262 19.80 8.69 0.01
CA SER A 262 19.21 9.66 0.95
C SER A 262 20.16 10.74 1.44
N ASP A 263 21.45 10.46 1.60
CA ASP A 263 22.45 11.47 2.01
C ASP A 263 23.35 11.98 0.86
N GLY A 264 23.34 11.31 -0.29
CA GLY A 264 24.11 11.66 -1.50
C GLY A 264 25.52 11.07 -1.53
N ASP A 265 25.76 9.97 -0.82
CA ASP A 265 27.05 9.32 -0.60
C ASP A 265 27.62 8.74 -1.91
N GLY A 266 26.82 7.95 -2.61
CA GLY A 266 27.19 7.16 -3.78
C GLY A 266 26.75 5.69 -3.73
N LEU A 267 26.31 5.20 -2.58
CA LEU A 267 25.51 3.99 -2.41
C LEU A 267 24.02 4.27 -2.67
N THR A 268 23.19 3.26 -2.40
CA THR A 268 21.74 3.41 -2.29
C THR A 268 21.30 2.84 -0.94
N ASP A 269 20.24 3.36 -0.36
CA ASP A 269 19.83 3.07 1.02
C ASP A 269 19.62 1.55 1.26
N GLY A 270 19.05 0.85 0.29
CA GLY A 270 18.90 -0.60 0.21
C GLY A 270 20.19 -1.35 -0.10
N GLN A 271 21.18 -0.74 -0.75
CA GLN A 271 22.53 -1.32 -0.84
C GLN A 271 23.22 -1.32 0.52
N GLU A 272 23.12 -0.22 1.25
CA GLU A 272 23.66 -0.04 2.60
C GLU A 272 23.07 -1.05 3.58
N VAL A 273 21.74 -1.00 3.77
CA VAL A 273 20.99 -1.86 4.70
C VAL A 273 21.16 -3.36 4.37
N ASN A 274 21.20 -3.75 3.09
CA ASN A 274 21.26 -5.18 2.73
C ASN A 274 22.68 -5.74 2.54
N ASN A 275 23.69 -4.92 2.19
CA ASN A 275 25.03 -5.41 1.84
C ASN A 275 26.18 -4.89 2.72
N TYR A 276 26.15 -3.62 3.13
CA TYR A 276 27.28 -2.96 3.80
C TYR A 276 27.10 -2.81 5.32
N GLU A 277 25.85 -2.82 5.81
CA GLU A 277 25.47 -2.67 7.22
C GLU A 277 25.81 -1.27 7.82
N THR A 278 25.77 -0.23 6.98
CA THR A 278 25.95 1.21 7.26
C THR A 278 24.63 1.92 7.68
N ASP A 279 24.66 3.24 7.91
CA ASP A 279 23.48 4.08 8.21
C ASP A 279 23.14 5.00 7.01
N PRO A 280 22.08 4.71 6.22
CA PRO A 280 21.73 5.44 5.00
C PRO A 280 21.20 6.87 5.24
N THR A 281 21.43 7.41 6.44
CA THR A 281 21.14 8.80 6.78
C THR A 281 22.38 9.59 7.24
N ASP A 282 23.57 8.97 7.29
CA ASP A 282 24.81 9.59 7.77
C ASP A 282 26.11 9.09 7.09
N ARG A 283 26.24 9.34 5.78
CA ARG A 283 27.39 9.49 4.86
C ARG A 283 28.79 8.90 5.17
N ASP A 284 29.21 8.95 6.42
CA ASP A 284 30.53 8.72 6.99
C ASP A 284 30.27 7.94 8.30
N THR A 285 29.75 6.70 8.17
CA THR A 285 29.04 5.94 9.22
C THR A 285 29.85 5.78 10.51
N ASP A 286 31.19 5.76 10.41
CA ASP A 286 32.11 5.58 11.53
C ASP A 286 32.93 6.83 11.93
N ASP A 287 32.52 8.01 11.41
CA ASP A 287 32.98 9.34 11.81
C ASP A 287 34.49 9.53 11.51
N ASP A 288 34.99 8.90 10.44
CA ASP A 288 36.38 8.79 9.97
C ASP A 288 36.83 10.01 9.14
N GLY A 289 36.05 10.37 8.12
CA GLY A 289 36.38 11.38 7.12
C GLY A 289 36.41 10.91 5.65
N ILE A 290 36.12 9.64 5.36
CA ILE A 290 35.83 9.11 4.02
C ILE A 290 34.33 8.77 3.95
N PRO A 291 33.61 9.05 2.84
CA PRO A 291 32.24 8.58 2.67
C PRO A 291 32.16 7.07 2.34
N ASP A 292 31.16 6.39 2.87
CA ASP A 292 31.00 4.92 2.83
C ASP A 292 31.04 4.34 1.40
N GLY A 293 30.33 4.96 0.46
CA GLY A 293 30.30 4.60 -0.96
C GLY A 293 31.61 4.88 -1.70
N LEU A 294 32.46 5.73 -1.13
CA LEU A 294 33.81 6.00 -1.62
C LEU A 294 34.79 4.95 -1.08
N GLU A 295 34.63 4.50 0.17
CA GLU A 295 35.41 3.41 0.78
C GLU A 295 35.22 2.06 0.08
N VAL A 296 33.99 1.71 -0.29
CA VAL A 296 33.71 0.43 -0.98
C VAL A 296 33.99 0.49 -2.49
N SER A 297 34.54 1.61 -2.98
CA SER A 297 34.91 1.85 -4.38
C SER A 297 36.41 1.61 -4.67
N GLU A 298 36.78 1.55 -5.95
CA GLU A 298 38.19 1.65 -6.38
C GLU A 298 38.64 3.10 -6.70
N GLU A 299 37.85 4.15 -6.37
CA GLU A 299 38.16 5.53 -6.84
C GLU A 299 39.29 6.21 -6.04
N ASN A 300 39.34 6.04 -4.72
CA ASN A 300 40.47 6.44 -3.88
C ASN A 300 41.73 5.56 -4.12
N GLY A 301 41.55 4.33 -4.62
CA GLY A 301 42.56 3.32 -4.84
C GLY A 301 42.68 2.25 -3.74
N TYR A 302 41.86 2.30 -2.69
CA TYR A 302 41.88 1.39 -1.54
C TYR A 302 40.45 1.07 -1.06
N VAL A 303 40.13 -0.21 -0.93
CA VAL A 303 38.85 -0.64 -0.35
C VAL A 303 39.02 -0.84 1.15
N THR A 304 38.34 0.00 1.92
CA THR A 304 38.30 0.01 3.40
C THR A 304 36.96 -0.54 3.89
N ASN A 305 36.64 -0.43 5.18
CA ASN A 305 35.41 -0.94 5.77
C ASN A 305 34.61 0.18 6.48
N PRO A 306 33.48 0.66 5.92
CA PRO A 306 32.74 1.84 6.39
C PRO A 306 31.92 1.63 7.67
N THR A 307 32.39 0.75 8.55
CA THR A 307 31.83 0.48 9.87
C THR A 307 32.94 0.29 10.93
N ASN A 308 34.19 0.63 10.57
CA ASN A 308 35.39 0.51 11.39
C ASN A 308 36.49 1.52 10.94
N PRO A 309 36.70 2.63 11.68
CA PRO A 309 37.46 3.81 11.23
C PRO A 309 38.98 3.67 11.45
N ASP A 310 39.52 2.48 11.20
CA ASP A 310 40.88 1.97 11.44
C ASP A 310 40.90 0.53 10.86
N THR A 311 40.81 0.39 9.53
CA THR A 311 40.49 -0.88 8.82
C THR A 311 41.45 -2.04 9.14
N ASP A 312 42.66 -1.76 9.62
CA ASP A 312 43.69 -2.77 9.87
C ASP A 312 44.20 -2.92 11.33
N ASP A 313 43.56 -2.25 12.30
CA ASP A 313 43.87 -2.25 13.74
C ASP A 313 45.27 -1.66 14.09
N ASP A 314 45.73 -0.66 13.32
CA ASP A 314 47.02 0.04 13.47
C ASP A 314 47.00 1.09 14.60
N GLY A 315 45.88 1.82 14.74
CA GLY A 315 45.72 2.97 15.63
C GLY A 315 45.75 4.34 14.95
N LEU A 316 45.86 4.37 13.62
CA LEU A 316 45.57 5.51 12.74
C LEU A 316 44.20 5.30 12.07
N ARG A 317 43.56 6.36 11.57
CA ARG A 317 42.25 6.25 10.91
C ARG A 317 42.41 6.34 9.41
N ASP A 318 41.60 5.61 8.66
CA ASP A 318 41.69 5.49 7.21
C ASP A 318 41.64 6.87 6.51
N GLY A 319 40.72 7.73 6.93
CA GLY A 319 40.61 9.12 6.49
C GLY A 319 41.73 10.01 6.98
N GLU A 320 42.35 9.73 8.13
CA GLU A 320 43.57 10.43 8.54
C GLU A 320 44.77 10.01 7.67
N GLU A 321 44.90 8.73 7.34
CA GLU A 321 45.92 8.18 6.45
C GLU A 321 45.87 8.81 5.06
N LEU A 322 44.72 8.71 4.37
CA LEU A 322 44.57 9.18 3.00
C LEU A 322 44.69 10.71 2.88
N ASN A 323 44.24 11.47 3.89
CA ASN A 323 44.23 12.93 3.81
C ASN A 323 45.46 13.62 4.44
N ASN A 324 46.16 12.99 5.39
CA ASN A 324 47.27 13.63 6.12
C ASN A 324 48.63 12.93 6.00
N TYR A 325 48.68 11.61 5.79
CA TYR A 325 49.92 10.82 5.89
C TYR A 325 50.36 10.15 4.56
N GLU A 326 49.48 10.04 3.57
CA GLU A 326 49.73 9.39 2.26
C GLU A 326 50.10 7.89 2.37
N THR A 327 49.63 7.22 3.43
CA THR A 327 49.87 5.81 3.78
C THR A 327 48.83 4.86 3.13
N ASN A 328 48.49 3.74 3.78
CA ASN A 328 47.73 2.64 3.19
C ASN A 328 46.84 1.93 4.23
N PRO A 329 45.53 2.26 4.31
CA PRO A 329 44.60 1.76 5.33
C PRO A 329 44.13 0.31 5.12
N THR A 330 45.04 -0.54 4.65
CA THR A 330 44.86 -2.00 4.54
C THR A 330 46.15 -2.75 4.89
N LYS A 331 47.14 -2.06 5.50
CA LYS A 331 48.46 -2.53 5.94
C LYS A 331 48.95 -1.75 7.18
N PRO A 332 49.03 -2.39 8.37
CA PRO A 332 49.58 -1.81 9.61
C PRO A 332 51.11 -1.58 9.64
N ASP A 333 51.73 -1.27 8.50
CA ASP A 333 53.17 -1.04 8.23
C ASP A 333 53.29 -0.76 6.71
N THR A 334 53.13 0.51 6.29
CA THR A 334 53.01 0.88 4.86
C THR A 334 54.25 0.53 4.04
N ASP A 335 55.46 0.76 4.57
CA ASP A 335 56.72 0.53 3.85
C ASP A 335 57.44 -0.78 4.19
N GLY A 336 57.09 -1.44 5.31
CA GLY A 336 57.56 -2.76 5.69
C GLY A 336 58.81 -2.80 6.56
N ASP A 337 59.05 -1.79 7.42
CA ASP A 337 60.20 -1.76 8.32
C ASP A 337 59.99 -2.51 9.64
N GLY A 338 58.74 -2.66 10.07
CA GLY A 338 58.32 -3.33 11.31
C GLY A 338 57.90 -2.41 12.46
N ILE A 339 57.53 -1.16 12.18
CA ILE A 339 56.80 -0.26 13.10
C ILE A 339 55.47 0.13 12.41
N PRO A 340 54.30 0.01 13.09
CA PRO A 340 53.02 0.46 12.53
C PRO A 340 52.95 1.98 12.33
N ASP A 341 52.14 2.40 11.37
CA ASP A 341 52.03 3.77 10.85
C ASP A 341 51.47 4.72 11.93
N GLY A 342 50.44 4.33 12.67
CA GLY A 342 49.91 5.06 13.82
C GLY A 342 50.88 5.09 15.00
N GLN A 343 51.70 4.05 15.17
CA GLN A 343 52.79 4.04 16.15
C GLN A 343 53.96 4.96 15.71
N GLU A 344 54.23 5.11 14.42
CA GLU A 344 55.15 6.09 13.85
C GLU A 344 54.64 7.53 14.11
N VAL A 345 53.34 7.77 13.89
CA VAL A 345 52.67 9.05 14.15
C VAL A 345 52.69 9.43 15.64
N GLU A 346 52.42 8.50 16.58
CA GLU A 346 52.52 8.77 18.03
C GLU A 346 53.96 9.19 18.44
N GLN A 347 54.97 8.61 17.77
CA GLN A 347 56.38 8.90 18.04
C GLN A 347 56.90 10.15 17.30
N GLY A 348 56.22 10.60 16.25
CA GLY A 348 56.62 11.72 15.40
C GLY A 348 57.68 11.35 14.36
N SER A 349 57.61 10.12 13.84
CA SER A 349 58.28 9.68 12.61
C SER A 349 57.47 10.11 11.36
N ASP A 350 57.72 9.48 10.22
CA ASP A 350 57.08 9.75 8.93
C ASP A 350 56.66 8.39 8.31
N PRO A 351 55.40 7.95 8.47
CA PRO A 351 54.98 6.56 8.23
C PRO A 351 55.01 6.14 6.74
N ALA A 352 55.30 7.07 5.82
CA ALA A 352 55.53 6.78 4.41
C ALA A 352 57.03 6.74 4.02
N GLU A 353 57.94 7.14 4.91
CA GLU A 353 59.40 6.98 4.78
C GLU A 353 59.99 6.32 6.04
N GLY A 354 59.72 5.01 6.21
CA GLY A 354 60.24 4.21 7.32
C GLY A 354 61.73 4.33 7.55
N VAL A 355 62.17 3.92 8.74
CA VAL A 355 63.54 4.03 9.26
C VAL A 355 64.51 3.06 8.60
N GLY A 356 64.60 3.22 7.27
CA GLY A 356 65.30 2.38 6.33
C GLY A 356 66.70 2.08 6.79
N ASN A 357 67.08 0.80 6.67
CA ASN A 357 68.20 0.14 7.33
C ASN A 357 69.51 0.95 7.33
N THR A 358 69.62 1.88 8.28
CA THR A 358 70.75 2.75 8.58
C THR A 358 71.79 1.94 9.34
N GLY A 359 72.26 0.87 8.67
CA GLY A 359 72.85 -0.35 9.22
C GLY A 359 73.78 -0.14 10.41
N LEU A 360 73.16 -0.06 11.60
CA LEU A 360 73.80 0.22 12.88
C LEU A 360 74.75 1.44 12.84
N ASP A 361 74.21 2.67 12.87
CA ASP A 361 75.01 3.82 13.33
C ASP A 361 75.29 3.75 14.85
N VAL A 362 76.21 2.85 15.20
CA VAL A 362 76.71 2.60 16.56
C VAL A 362 77.47 3.76 17.18
N ASN A 363 77.61 4.91 16.51
CA ASN A 363 78.19 6.10 17.10
C ASN A 363 77.33 6.70 18.24
N GLY A 364 76.05 6.31 18.35
CA GLY A 364 75.15 6.74 19.45
C GLY A 364 75.24 5.93 20.75
N LEU A 365 75.51 4.61 20.72
CA LEU A 365 75.24 3.69 21.85
C LEU A 365 76.43 2.93 22.50
N PRO A 366 77.57 3.57 22.84
CA PRO A 366 78.65 2.92 23.57
C PRO A 366 78.41 2.75 25.10
N MET A 367 77.34 3.31 25.68
CA MET A 367 77.12 3.30 27.14
C MET A 367 76.22 2.18 27.68
N VAL A 368 75.09 1.88 27.04
CA VAL A 368 74.03 1.05 27.67
C VAL A 368 74.39 -0.44 27.68
N LEU A 369 74.83 -0.99 26.55
CA LEU A 369 75.15 -2.42 26.43
C LEU A 369 76.35 -2.82 27.31
N GLY A 370 77.32 -1.91 27.48
CA GLY A 370 78.48 -2.11 28.37
C GLY A 370 78.10 -2.23 29.85
N LEU A 371 77.07 -1.51 30.31
CA LEU A 371 76.55 -1.62 31.67
C LEU A 371 75.88 -2.96 31.93
N LEU A 372 75.09 -3.48 30.98
CA LEU A 372 74.42 -4.78 31.11
C LEU A 372 75.41 -5.95 31.18
N VAL A 373 76.44 -5.94 30.32
CA VAL A 373 77.51 -6.97 30.37
C VAL A 373 78.33 -6.88 31.67
N ALA A 374 78.63 -5.67 32.15
CA ALA A 374 79.31 -5.49 33.43
C ALA A 374 78.46 -5.99 34.62
N TYR A 375 77.14 -5.78 34.59
CA TYR A 375 76.21 -6.26 35.61
C TYR A 375 76.11 -7.80 35.61
N ALA A 376 75.98 -8.42 34.42
CA ALA A 376 75.94 -9.88 34.28
C ALA A 376 77.22 -10.56 34.83
N LEU A 377 78.40 -9.97 34.55
CA LEU A 377 79.68 -10.48 35.07
C LEU A 377 79.82 -10.29 36.59
N LEU A 378 79.26 -9.22 37.17
CA LEU A 378 79.20 -9.02 38.62
C LEU A 378 78.30 -10.04 39.32
N VAL A 379 77.12 -10.34 38.76
CA VAL A 379 76.19 -11.34 39.32
C VAL A 379 76.75 -12.77 39.19
N GLY A 380 77.31 -13.12 38.02
CA GLY A 380 77.90 -14.44 37.79
C GLY A 380 79.06 -14.79 38.74
N ALA A 381 79.86 -13.80 39.14
CA ALA A 381 80.97 -13.99 40.07
C ALA A 381 80.56 -14.42 41.49
N ILE A 382 79.32 -14.15 41.91
CA ILE A 382 78.82 -14.44 43.27
C ILE A 382 78.37 -15.91 43.41
N ILE A 383 77.97 -16.56 42.31
CA ILE A 383 77.41 -17.91 42.32
C ILE A 383 78.50 -19.01 42.29
N TRP A 384 79.74 -18.67 41.90
CA TRP A 384 80.82 -19.64 41.66
C TRP A 384 81.53 -20.20 42.92
N VAL A 385 80.89 -20.23 44.10
CA VAL A 385 81.47 -20.80 45.33
C VAL A 385 80.50 -21.77 46.02
N GLY A 386 80.17 -22.89 45.36
CA GLY A 386 79.15 -23.82 45.88
C GLY A 386 79.13 -25.26 45.31
N ARG A 387 80.02 -26.13 45.81
CA ARG A 387 79.88 -27.62 45.87
C ARG A 387 79.72 -28.44 44.57
N THR A 388 80.86 -28.89 44.05
CA THR A 388 81.24 -30.31 43.81
C THR A 388 80.17 -31.43 43.69
N ARG A 389 80.30 -32.23 42.60
CA ARG A 389 80.25 -33.72 42.53
C ARG A 389 78.93 -34.46 42.83
N ASP A 390 78.62 -35.63 42.26
CA ASP A 390 78.96 -36.40 41.03
C ASP A 390 77.63 -37.23 40.75
N ASP A 391 77.25 -37.81 39.61
CA ASP A 391 77.90 -38.76 38.68
C ASP A 391 77.03 -38.90 37.38
N ALA A 392 77.56 -39.57 36.34
CA ALA A 392 76.82 -40.06 35.15
C ALA A 392 76.73 -41.63 35.22
N PRO A 393 76.22 -42.45 34.25
CA PRO A 393 75.93 -42.25 32.81
C PRO A 393 74.52 -42.80 32.39
N ALA A 394 74.12 -43.19 31.16
CA ALA A 394 74.80 -43.45 29.88
C ALA A 394 73.85 -43.33 28.65
N ALA A 395 74.43 -43.28 27.43
CA ALA A 395 73.77 -43.53 26.14
C ALA A 395 74.16 -44.92 25.56
N PRO A 396 73.46 -45.41 24.51
CA PRO A 396 73.95 -45.33 23.11
C PRO A 396 72.89 -44.70 22.16
N GLU A 397 73.20 -44.06 21.01
CA GLU A 397 73.77 -44.55 19.73
C GLU A 397 72.86 -45.58 18.97
N HIS A 398 72.74 -45.62 17.62
CA HIS A 398 73.71 -45.26 16.57
C HIS A 398 73.11 -45.02 15.14
N VAL A 399 73.18 -43.78 14.60
CA VAL A 399 73.48 -43.34 13.19
C VAL A 399 72.61 -43.88 11.97
N PRO A 400 72.90 -43.73 10.64
CA PRO A 400 72.01 -42.94 9.71
C PRO A 400 71.64 -43.55 8.32
N THR A 401 70.83 -42.82 7.53
CA THR A 401 70.89 -42.57 6.04
C THR A 401 69.75 -41.59 5.67
N ASP A 402 69.67 -40.83 4.57
CA ASP A 402 70.55 -40.23 3.54
C ASP A 402 69.68 -39.99 2.28
N GLY A 403 69.81 -38.83 1.61
CA GLY A 403 69.40 -38.55 0.21
C GLY A 403 67.90 -38.57 -0.18
N GLY A 404 67.38 -37.44 -0.70
CA GLY A 404 66.12 -37.42 -1.47
C GLY A 404 65.52 -36.03 -1.71
N SER A 405 65.72 -35.49 -2.91
CA SER A 405 65.08 -34.25 -3.42
C SER A 405 63.69 -34.55 -4.01
N ASP A 406 62.69 -33.72 -3.76
CA ASP A 406 62.07 -32.92 -4.83
C ASP A 406 61.37 -31.66 -4.29
N GLY A 407 61.02 -30.73 -5.20
CA GLY A 407 60.36 -29.46 -4.87
C GLY A 407 58.83 -29.55 -4.71
N GLY A 408 58.23 -28.53 -4.09
CA GLY A 408 56.79 -28.49 -3.80
C GLY A 408 56.38 -27.17 -3.15
N GLU A 409 56.53 -26.07 -3.90
CA GLU A 409 56.09 -24.74 -3.47
C GLU A 409 54.56 -24.74 -3.31
N THR A 410 54.09 -24.41 -2.11
CA THR A 410 52.66 -24.21 -1.81
C THR A 410 52.54 -22.92 -1.04
N VAL A 411 51.97 -21.91 -1.70
CA VAL A 411 51.60 -20.64 -1.06
C VAL A 411 50.53 -20.97 -0.02
N ALA A 412 50.74 -20.54 1.23
CA ALA A 412 49.68 -20.56 2.22
C ALA A 412 48.69 -19.46 1.85
N ALA A 413 47.53 -19.83 1.31
CA ALA A 413 46.43 -18.90 1.14
C ALA A 413 46.01 -18.38 2.53
N THR A 414 45.85 -17.07 2.64
CA THR A 414 45.03 -16.46 3.69
C THR A 414 43.61 -17.01 3.60
N PRO A 415 42.91 -17.26 4.72
CA PRO A 415 41.49 -17.56 4.66
C PRO A 415 40.75 -16.31 4.17
N GLU A 416 39.88 -16.49 3.17
CA GLU A 416 38.94 -15.45 2.74
C GLU A 416 37.93 -15.15 3.87
N PRO A 417 37.39 -13.92 3.98
CA PRO A 417 36.37 -13.60 4.97
C PRO A 417 35.16 -14.52 4.78
N MET A 418 34.66 -15.08 5.88
CA MET A 418 33.59 -16.08 5.82
C MET A 418 32.25 -15.45 5.44
N THR A 419 31.75 -15.78 4.25
CA THR A 419 30.43 -15.34 3.79
C THR A 419 29.30 -15.83 4.69
N ASN A 420 28.13 -15.18 4.64
CA ASN A 420 26.94 -15.61 5.35
C ASN A 420 26.51 -17.03 4.93
N GLU A 421 26.65 -17.35 3.64
CA GLU A 421 26.49 -18.70 3.09
C GLU A 421 27.52 -19.70 3.69
N ASP A 422 28.79 -19.33 3.83
CA ASP A 422 29.81 -20.18 4.49
C ASP A 422 29.53 -20.43 5.97
N ARG A 423 28.99 -19.43 6.68
CA ARG A 423 28.51 -19.60 8.06
C ARG A 423 27.38 -20.61 8.14
N ILE A 424 26.44 -20.62 7.18
CA ILE A 424 25.40 -21.65 7.07
C ILE A 424 25.98 -23.02 6.68
N ARG A 425 26.92 -23.10 5.73
CA ARG A 425 27.62 -24.34 5.35
C ARG A 425 28.34 -24.96 6.56
N GLN A 426 29.04 -24.15 7.35
CA GLN A 426 29.72 -24.56 8.58
C GLN A 426 28.72 -25.04 9.65
N MET A 427 27.58 -24.36 9.82
CA MET A 427 26.53 -24.80 10.76
C MET A 427 25.88 -26.12 10.34
N LEU A 428 25.68 -26.36 9.04
CA LEU A 428 25.21 -27.65 8.54
C LEU A 428 26.23 -28.77 8.81
N ASP A 429 27.51 -28.53 8.55
CA ASP A 429 28.58 -29.51 8.78
C ASP A 429 28.80 -29.82 10.27
N ALA A 430 28.52 -28.85 11.16
CA ALA A 430 28.52 -29.05 12.61
C ALA A 430 27.32 -29.87 13.13
N ASN A 431 26.27 -30.05 12.33
CA ASN A 431 25.00 -30.69 12.73
C ASN A 431 24.60 -31.86 11.80
N ASP A 432 25.56 -32.72 11.41
CA ASP A 432 25.32 -33.90 10.55
C ASP A 432 24.54 -33.58 9.24
N GLY A 433 24.84 -32.40 8.64
CA GLY A 433 24.24 -31.91 7.40
C GLY A 433 22.83 -31.31 7.54
N ARG A 434 22.32 -31.10 8.77
CA ARG A 434 20.90 -30.81 9.06
C ARG A 434 20.74 -29.83 10.22
N ILE A 435 20.04 -28.71 10.04
CA ILE A 435 19.75 -27.75 11.12
C ILE A 435 18.33 -27.19 10.98
N ARG A 436 17.65 -26.84 12.08
CA ARG A 436 16.34 -26.15 11.97
C ARG A 436 16.56 -24.67 11.73
N GLN A 437 15.66 -24.05 10.96
CA GLN A 437 15.71 -22.61 10.69
C GLN A 437 15.69 -21.75 11.97
N ALA A 438 15.02 -22.23 13.03
CA ALA A 438 15.04 -21.58 14.34
C ALA A 438 16.39 -21.73 15.08
N ASP A 439 17.07 -22.86 14.93
CA ASP A 439 18.39 -23.09 15.54
C ASP A 439 19.48 -22.25 14.87
N ILE A 440 19.31 -21.87 13.59
CA ILE A 440 20.17 -20.88 12.90
C ILE A 440 20.00 -19.51 13.56
N VAL A 441 18.76 -19.02 13.67
CA VAL A 441 18.42 -17.72 14.28
C VAL A 441 19.00 -17.59 15.70
N GLU A 442 18.95 -18.65 16.51
CA GLU A 442 19.51 -18.68 17.88
C GLU A 442 21.05 -18.76 17.93
N GLN A 443 21.73 -19.06 16.82
CA GLN A 443 23.20 -19.18 16.74
C GLN A 443 23.89 -18.09 15.89
N THR A 444 23.11 -17.30 15.14
CA THR A 444 23.64 -16.14 14.38
C THR A 444 23.16 -14.80 14.91
N ASP A 445 22.15 -14.77 15.79
CA ASP A 445 21.37 -13.59 16.20
C ASP A 445 20.69 -12.84 15.04
N TRP A 446 20.67 -13.42 13.83
CA TRP A 446 20.05 -12.82 12.64
C TRP A 446 18.52 -12.82 12.69
N SER A 447 17.90 -11.82 12.07
CA SER A 447 16.44 -11.76 11.93
C SER A 447 15.90 -12.97 11.16
N LYS A 448 14.65 -13.37 11.48
CA LYS A 448 13.98 -14.48 10.79
C LYS A 448 13.83 -14.23 9.29
N SER A 449 13.70 -12.95 8.90
CA SER A 449 13.64 -12.49 7.52
C SER A 449 14.99 -12.66 6.84
N LYS A 450 16.10 -12.15 7.41
CA LYS A 450 17.48 -12.31 6.89
C LYS A 450 17.83 -13.79 6.69
N VAL A 451 17.52 -14.64 7.68
CA VAL A 451 17.67 -16.12 7.57
C VAL A 451 16.77 -16.71 6.48
N SER A 452 15.54 -16.24 6.29
CA SER A 452 14.63 -16.77 5.26
C SER A 452 14.99 -16.32 3.84
N ARG A 453 15.41 -15.06 3.65
CA ARG A 453 15.93 -14.49 2.38
C ARG A 453 17.16 -15.32 1.95
N LEU A 454 18.18 -15.43 2.81
CA LEU A 454 19.42 -16.19 2.58
C LEU A 454 19.17 -17.68 2.23
N LEU A 455 18.32 -18.37 2.99
CA LEU A 455 18.03 -19.79 2.73
C LEU A 455 17.24 -20.03 1.44
N SER A 456 16.44 -19.07 0.99
CA SER A 456 15.76 -19.15 -0.32
C SER A 456 16.75 -18.98 -1.48
N LYS A 457 17.73 -18.07 -1.36
CA LYS A 457 18.86 -17.92 -2.29
C LYS A 457 19.66 -19.22 -2.41
N MET A 458 20.14 -19.74 -1.28
CA MET A 458 20.89 -21.02 -1.24
C MET A 458 20.08 -22.24 -1.73
N GLU A 459 18.74 -22.22 -1.65
CA GLU A 459 17.89 -23.28 -2.21
C GLU A 459 17.69 -23.14 -3.74
N ALA A 460 17.65 -21.90 -4.26
CA ALA A 460 17.62 -21.63 -5.70
C ALA A 460 18.94 -22.03 -6.38
N ASP A 461 20.08 -21.74 -5.74
CA ASP A 461 21.42 -22.20 -6.15
C ASP A 461 21.63 -23.71 -5.94
N GLY A 462 20.71 -24.37 -5.23
CA GLY A 462 20.70 -25.81 -5.02
C GLY A 462 21.70 -26.30 -3.95
N GLU A 463 22.24 -25.41 -3.13
CA GLU A 463 23.16 -25.72 -2.03
C GLU A 463 22.48 -26.31 -0.79
N VAL A 464 21.19 -25.97 -0.57
CA VAL A 464 20.38 -26.46 0.56
C VAL A 464 18.99 -26.90 0.11
N ARG A 465 18.28 -27.61 0.99
CA ARG A 465 16.86 -27.99 0.86
C ARG A 465 16.05 -27.58 2.08
N LYS A 466 14.89 -26.96 1.87
CA LYS A 466 13.97 -26.44 2.89
C LYS A 466 12.80 -27.40 3.09
N ILE A 467 12.90 -28.25 4.11
CA ILE A 467 11.93 -29.32 4.38
C ILE A 467 10.99 -28.86 5.51
N SER A 468 9.74 -28.57 5.18
CA SER A 468 8.75 -28.16 6.20
C SER A 468 8.27 -29.35 7.03
N ILE A 469 8.45 -29.27 8.36
CA ILE A 469 8.09 -30.29 9.34
C ILE A 469 7.08 -29.69 10.33
N GLY A 470 5.82 -29.64 9.88
CA GLY A 470 4.65 -29.26 10.71
C GLY A 470 4.49 -27.75 10.93
N ARG A 471 5.37 -27.14 11.72
CA ARG A 471 5.43 -25.68 11.97
C ARG A 471 6.85 -25.11 11.97
N GLU A 472 7.85 -25.95 11.75
CA GLU A 472 9.27 -25.60 11.72
C GLU A 472 9.85 -26.06 10.38
N ASN A 473 10.82 -25.33 9.85
CA ASN A 473 11.56 -25.74 8.65
C ASN A 473 12.89 -26.38 9.07
N LEU A 474 13.17 -27.58 8.53
CA LEU A 474 14.47 -28.23 8.60
C LEU A 474 15.24 -27.90 7.32
N ILE A 475 16.44 -27.37 7.48
CA ILE A 475 17.39 -27.10 6.40
C ILE A 475 18.34 -28.29 6.32
N ALA A 476 18.55 -28.84 5.13
CA ALA A 476 19.43 -29.98 4.90
C ALA A 476 20.36 -29.74 3.69
N ARG A 477 21.59 -30.26 3.76
CA ARG A 477 22.51 -30.35 2.63
C ARG A 477 21.93 -31.39 1.61
N PRO A 478 22.00 -31.17 0.28
CA PRO A 478 21.44 -32.08 -0.72
C PRO A 478 21.93 -33.53 -0.56
N GLY A 479 20.98 -34.44 -0.36
CA GLY A 479 21.25 -35.85 -0.05
C GLY A 479 21.10 -36.20 1.43
N ASP A 480 21.42 -35.29 2.35
CA ASP A 480 21.26 -35.43 3.81
C ASP A 480 19.83 -35.13 4.30
N GLU A 481 18.86 -35.54 3.49
CA GLU A 481 17.43 -35.43 3.79
C GLU A 481 16.98 -36.55 4.76
N PRO A 482 15.87 -36.39 5.50
CA PRO A 482 15.22 -37.49 6.19
C PRO A 482 14.69 -38.55 5.21
N GLU A 483 14.77 -39.85 5.54
CA GLU A 483 14.15 -40.92 4.71
C GLU A 483 12.64 -40.72 4.52
N SER A 484 11.98 -39.97 5.41
CA SER A 484 10.57 -39.61 5.33
C SER A 484 10.25 -38.41 4.43
N ALA A 485 11.25 -37.71 3.90
CA ALA A 485 11.09 -36.54 3.02
C ALA A 485 11.35 -36.86 1.53
N ARG A 486 12.15 -37.91 1.23
CA ARG A 486 12.50 -38.30 -0.13
C ARG A 486 11.28 -38.72 -0.94
N SER A 487 11.23 -38.28 -2.20
CA SER A 487 10.12 -38.58 -3.11
C SER A 487 10.05 -40.08 -3.47
N PRO A 488 8.88 -40.74 -3.44
CA PRO A 488 8.74 -42.16 -3.80
C PRO A 488 9.04 -42.51 -5.28
N PHE A 489 9.56 -41.57 -6.07
CA PHE A 489 9.71 -41.67 -7.52
C PHE A 489 11.15 -41.58 -8.02
N GLU A 490 12.15 -41.39 -7.15
CA GLU A 490 13.56 -41.27 -7.56
C GLU A 490 14.30 -42.62 -7.68
N GLU A 491 13.70 -43.74 -7.28
CA GLU A 491 14.19 -45.08 -7.65
C GLU A 491 13.83 -45.46 -9.10
N GLN A 492 14.34 -44.71 -10.09
CA GLN A 492 14.47 -45.18 -11.49
C GLN A 492 15.37 -44.29 -12.39
N SER A 493 16.68 -44.53 -12.33
CA SER A 493 17.65 -44.15 -13.38
C SER A 493 18.74 -45.22 -13.51
#